data_AF-A0A5C3M1V1-F1
#
_entry.id   AF-A0A5C3M1V1-F1
#
_cell.length_a   1.000
_cell.length_b   1.000
_cell.length_c   1.000
_cell.angle_alpha   90.00
_cell.angle_beta   90.00
_cell.angle_gamma   90.00
#
_symmetry.space_group_name_H-M   'P 1'
#
loop_
_entity.id
_entity.type
_entity.pdbx_description
1 polymer ?
#
loop_
_entity_poly.entity_id
_entity_poly.type
_entity_poly.pdbx_seq_one_letter_code
_entity_poly.pdbx_strand_id
1 'polypeptide(L)'
;MPASLIPTSPNSQLYKDAENRFWSDWKGPYTKPSVVNVFYINHQRQQVWNNYDAYSKKVGNEKYMYHGATRACNLGDDNYQVIACQLVNCDVCSILRASIDPLILDPLSKFGLGAYVAPNSSKSANPTRYLKNANPTQSPNLVLLRCAVALGNTYYTKKAMLVTKPPDGYDSAITKLNGGIVKYSESVVFKRDAVLPVEVIVLRFPGSPGIPANPYSNFTKRLKNISGGEFQTGINVPNPYVTLTKVKLCGQMETHHSLFVSV
;
A
#
# COMPACT_ATOMS: atom_id res chain seq x y z
N MET A 1 -17.62 -2.14 -5.53
CA MET A 1 -16.84 -1.62 -6.68
C MET A 1 -15.45 -2.22 -6.63
N PRO A 2 -14.79 -2.49 -7.77
CA PRO A 2 -13.41 -2.98 -7.77
C PRO A 2 -12.49 -1.91 -7.17
N ALA A 3 -11.48 -2.34 -6.42
CA ALA A 3 -10.47 -1.43 -5.91
C ALA A 3 -9.68 -0.81 -7.06
N SER A 4 -9.48 0.52 -7.00
CA SER A 4 -8.75 1.26 -8.03
C SER A 4 -7.54 1.97 -7.43
N LEU A 5 -6.53 2.17 -8.28
CA LEU A 5 -5.30 2.88 -7.97
C LEU A 5 -5.39 4.31 -8.48
N ILE A 6 -4.80 5.23 -7.71
CA ILE A 6 -4.63 6.65 -8.06
C ILE A 6 -3.15 6.81 -8.46
N PRO A 7 -2.85 7.01 -9.75
CA PRO A 7 -1.48 7.21 -10.22
C PRO A 7 -0.83 8.43 -9.58
N THR A 8 0.45 8.31 -9.26
CA THR A 8 1.28 9.46 -8.87
C THR A 8 2.25 9.80 -10.01
N SER A 9 2.42 11.09 -10.28
CA SER A 9 3.46 11.53 -11.20
C SER A 9 4.82 11.38 -10.51
N PRO A 10 5.88 10.91 -11.19
CA PRO A 10 7.22 10.77 -10.61
C PRO A 10 7.80 12.08 -10.05
N ASN A 11 7.35 13.21 -10.61
CA ASN A 11 7.77 14.54 -10.15
C ASN A 11 6.93 15.07 -8.98
N SER A 12 5.82 14.41 -8.65
CA SER A 12 4.91 14.82 -7.57
C SER A 12 5.52 14.58 -6.20
N GLN A 13 5.14 15.41 -5.23
CA GLN A 13 5.56 15.23 -3.84
C GLN A 13 5.07 13.88 -3.28
N LEU A 14 3.86 13.46 -3.66
CA LEU A 14 3.27 12.18 -3.25
C LEU A 14 4.13 10.97 -3.64
N TYR A 15 4.67 10.96 -4.86
CA TYR A 15 5.59 9.92 -5.32
C TYR A 15 6.90 9.98 -4.51
N LYS A 16 7.51 11.16 -4.43
CA LYS A 16 8.81 11.36 -3.74
C LYS A 16 8.74 10.97 -2.27
N ASP A 17 7.66 11.32 -1.58
CA ASP A 17 7.50 10.98 -0.17
C ASP A 17 7.33 9.47 0.03
N ALA A 18 6.57 8.79 -0.84
CA ALA A 18 6.39 7.34 -0.77
C ALA A 18 7.71 6.61 -1.08
N GLU A 19 8.44 7.04 -2.10
CA GLU A 19 9.77 6.53 -2.43
C GLU A 19 10.76 6.76 -1.28
N ASN A 20 10.78 7.96 -0.68
CA ASN A 20 11.62 8.28 0.47
C ASN A 20 11.30 7.39 1.67
N ARG A 21 10.01 7.14 1.98
CA ARG A 21 9.60 6.23 3.06
C ARG A 21 10.00 4.79 2.76
N PHE A 22 9.83 4.32 1.52
CA PHE A 22 10.28 3.00 1.10
C PHE A 22 11.79 2.81 1.34
N TRP A 23 12.59 3.81 0.97
CA TRP A 23 14.05 3.78 1.15
C TRP A 23 14.51 3.99 2.59
N SER A 24 13.83 4.84 3.38
CA SER A 24 14.14 4.99 4.80
C SER A 24 13.97 3.68 5.56
N ASP A 25 13.00 2.87 5.14
CA ASP A 25 12.66 1.59 5.76
C ASP A 25 13.48 0.40 5.19
N TRP A 26 14.31 0.64 4.17
CA TRP A 26 15.16 -0.38 3.55
C TRP A 26 16.38 -0.67 4.44
N LYS A 27 16.34 -1.73 5.25
CA LYS A 27 17.44 -2.09 6.18
C LYS A 27 18.13 -3.43 5.87
N GLY A 28 17.71 -4.13 4.83
CA GLY A 28 18.21 -5.46 4.48
C GLY A 28 19.37 -5.43 3.49
N PRO A 29 20.19 -6.49 3.45
CA PRO A 29 21.33 -6.61 2.53
C PRO A 29 20.91 -7.02 1.11
N TYR A 30 19.62 -6.99 0.80
CA TYR A 30 19.10 -7.43 -0.50
C TYR A 30 19.48 -6.43 -1.61
N THR A 31 19.54 -6.92 -2.84
CA THR A 31 19.70 -6.08 -4.03
C THR A 31 18.62 -5.00 -4.04
N LYS A 32 19.03 -3.74 -4.19
CA LYS A 32 18.11 -2.61 -4.26
C LYS A 32 17.37 -2.60 -5.61
N PRO A 33 16.03 -2.61 -5.62
CA PRO A 33 15.26 -2.40 -6.85
C PRO A 33 15.22 -0.92 -7.24
N SER A 34 14.75 -0.62 -8.43
CA SER A 34 14.22 0.72 -8.75
C SER A 34 12.75 0.79 -8.36
N VAL A 35 12.32 1.91 -7.78
CA VAL A 35 10.89 2.23 -7.67
C VAL A 35 10.46 2.75 -9.04
N VAL A 36 9.51 2.04 -9.66
CA VAL A 36 9.04 2.29 -11.03
C VAL A 36 7.82 3.20 -11.03
N ASN A 37 6.85 2.88 -10.19
CA ASN A 37 5.61 3.63 -10.01
C ASN A 37 5.18 3.52 -8.55
N VAL A 38 4.44 4.53 -8.09
CA VAL A 38 3.71 4.49 -6.83
C VAL A 38 2.27 4.86 -7.10
N PHE A 39 1.35 4.16 -6.46
CA PHE A 39 -0.07 4.48 -6.49
C PHE A 39 -0.64 4.52 -5.09
N TYR A 40 -1.57 5.44 -4.86
CA TYR A 40 -2.45 5.39 -3.68
C TYR A 40 -3.68 4.57 -4.00
N ILE A 41 -4.23 3.88 -3.00
CA ILE A 41 -5.39 3.03 -3.21
C ILE A 41 -6.65 3.83 -2.91
N ASN A 42 -7.58 3.85 -3.87
CA ASN A 42 -8.88 4.46 -3.68
C ASN A 42 -9.83 3.49 -2.97
N HIS A 43 -9.97 3.65 -1.66
CA HIS A 43 -10.94 2.91 -0.85
C HIS A 43 -12.32 3.54 -0.75
N GLN A 44 -12.57 4.63 -1.48
CA GLN A 44 -13.86 5.32 -1.38
C GLN A 44 -15.02 4.35 -1.65
N ARG A 45 -15.95 4.30 -0.69
CA ARG A 45 -17.15 3.45 -0.71
C ARG A 45 -16.88 1.95 -0.63
N GLN A 46 -15.68 1.52 -0.25
CA GLN A 46 -15.38 0.12 -0.03
C GLN A 46 -15.59 -0.26 1.44
N GLN A 47 -16.21 -1.42 1.67
CA GLN A 47 -16.44 -1.97 3.01
C GLN A 47 -15.13 -2.14 3.81
N VAL A 48 -14.03 -2.43 3.12
CA VAL A 48 -12.70 -2.61 3.74
C VAL A 48 -12.25 -1.38 4.54
N TRP A 49 -12.56 -0.17 4.07
CA TRP A 49 -12.26 1.05 4.81
C TRP A 49 -13.08 1.15 6.10
N ASN A 50 -14.39 0.95 6.01
CA ASN A 50 -15.29 1.06 7.16
C ASN A 50 -14.95 0.03 8.24
N ASN A 51 -14.62 -1.19 7.83
CA ASN A 51 -14.18 -2.24 8.73
C ASN A 51 -12.88 -1.85 9.43
N TYR A 52 -11.89 -1.38 8.67
CA TYR A 52 -10.62 -0.94 9.22
C TYR A 52 -10.77 0.24 10.19
N ASP A 53 -11.51 1.27 9.80
CA ASP A 53 -11.75 2.48 10.62
C ASP A 53 -12.46 2.14 11.94
N ALA A 54 -13.47 1.26 11.90
CA ALA A 54 -14.13 0.79 13.11
C ALA A 54 -13.18 -0.01 14.01
N TYR A 55 -12.35 -0.88 13.42
CA TYR A 55 -11.40 -1.69 14.16
C TYR A 55 -10.26 -0.86 14.76
N SER A 56 -9.68 0.07 13.99
CA SER A 56 -8.56 0.90 14.41
C SER A 56 -8.96 1.83 15.55
N LYS A 57 -10.16 2.42 15.52
CA LYS A 57 -10.71 3.21 16.62
C LYS A 57 -10.90 2.40 17.91
N LYS A 58 -11.20 1.11 17.77
CA LYS A 58 -11.38 0.20 18.92
C LYS A 58 -10.05 -0.17 19.58
N VAL A 59 -9.03 -0.51 18.78
CA VAL A 59 -7.79 -1.09 19.32
C VAL A 59 -6.61 -0.11 19.37
N GLY A 60 -6.56 0.88 18.48
CA GLY A 60 -5.48 1.86 18.38
C GLY A 60 -4.14 1.26 17.90
N ASN A 61 -3.04 1.95 18.22
CA ASN A 61 -1.66 1.57 17.86
C ASN A 61 -1.50 1.28 16.36
N GLU A 62 -1.88 2.26 15.54
CA GLU A 62 -1.76 2.19 14.08
C GLU A 62 -0.32 2.40 13.63
N LYS A 63 0.15 1.55 12.71
CA LYS A 63 1.47 1.68 12.09
C LYS A 63 1.39 1.40 10.59
N TYR A 64 2.26 2.05 9.84
CA TYR A 64 2.47 1.68 8.44
C TYR A 64 3.50 0.55 8.33
N MET A 65 3.15 -0.50 7.58
CA MET A 65 4.00 -1.67 7.36
C MET A 65 3.88 -2.18 5.93
N TYR A 66 4.79 -3.07 5.52
CA TYR A 66 4.87 -3.60 4.17
C TYR A 66 4.45 -5.07 4.11
N HIS A 67 3.77 -5.43 3.04
CA HIS A 67 3.38 -6.81 2.72
C HIS A 67 3.74 -7.14 1.27
N GLY A 68 4.44 -8.25 1.07
CA GLY A 68 4.72 -8.79 -0.25
C GLY A 68 3.68 -9.83 -0.64
N ALA A 69 3.26 -9.83 -1.91
CA ALA A 69 2.22 -10.73 -2.41
C ALA A 69 2.48 -11.15 -3.86
N THR A 70 1.77 -12.18 -4.32
CA THR A 70 1.81 -12.62 -5.72
C THR A 70 0.91 -11.75 -6.59
N ARG A 71 1.42 -11.30 -7.73
CA ARG A 71 0.64 -10.61 -8.77
C ARG A 71 0.45 -11.52 -9.99
N ALA A 72 -0.77 -11.68 -10.47
CA ALA A 72 -1.08 -12.49 -11.67
C ALA A 72 -1.58 -11.66 -12.87
N CYS A 73 -1.41 -10.34 -12.82
CA CYS A 73 -1.84 -9.39 -13.86
C CYS A 73 -0.82 -8.25 -13.99
N ASN A 74 -1.09 -7.29 -14.88
CA ASN A 74 -0.23 -6.12 -15.14
C ASN A 74 -0.57 -4.88 -14.30
N LEU A 75 -1.32 -5.03 -13.20
CA LEU A 75 -1.70 -3.91 -12.34
C LEU A 75 -0.49 -3.07 -11.91
N GLY A 76 -0.48 -1.79 -12.26
CA GLY A 76 0.57 -0.82 -11.92
C GLY A 76 1.77 -0.79 -12.87
N ASP A 77 1.82 -1.61 -13.93
CA ASP A 77 2.92 -1.53 -14.92
C ASP A 77 2.92 -0.21 -15.68
N ASP A 78 1.76 0.43 -15.79
CA ASP A 78 1.57 1.77 -16.34
C ASP A 78 0.48 2.53 -15.56
N ASN A 79 0.16 3.75 -16.02
CA ASN A 79 -0.86 4.61 -15.41
C ASN A 79 -2.30 4.29 -15.84
N TYR A 80 -2.51 3.24 -16.64
CA TYR A 80 -3.82 2.82 -17.17
C TYR A 80 -4.29 1.50 -16.53
N GLN A 81 -3.37 0.59 -16.20
CA GLN A 81 -3.63 -0.65 -15.50
C GLN A 81 -3.82 -0.40 -14.00
N VAL A 82 -4.91 0.29 -13.65
CA VAL A 82 -5.17 0.82 -12.30
C VAL A 82 -6.38 0.19 -11.61
N ILE A 83 -7.04 -0.79 -12.23
CA ILE A 83 -8.21 -1.46 -11.66
C ILE A 83 -7.83 -2.88 -11.25
N ALA A 84 -8.13 -3.26 -10.00
CA ALA A 84 -7.87 -4.61 -9.51
C ALA A 84 -8.65 -5.66 -10.33
N CYS A 85 -7.95 -6.65 -10.89
CA CYS A 85 -8.53 -7.75 -11.66
C CYS A 85 -9.31 -8.73 -10.76
N GLN A 86 -10.14 -9.61 -11.34
CA GLN A 86 -10.90 -10.63 -10.60
C GLN A 86 -10.24 -12.02 -10.60
N LEU A 87 -8.96 -12.12 -11.00
CA LEU A 87 -8.25 -13.39 -11.03
C LEU A 87 -8.07 -13.95 -9.61
N VAL A 88 -8.47 -15.21 -9.42
CA VAL A 88 -8.40 -15.90 -8.11
C VAL A 88 -6.96 -16.05 -7.62
N ASN A 89 -6.00 -16.25 -8.53
CA ASN A 89 -4.58 -16.39 -8.24
C ASN A 89 -3.80 -15.05 -8.17
N CYS A 90 -4.50 -13.90 -8.13
CA CYS A 90 -3.88 -12.59 -8.00
C CYS A 90 -4.01 -12.06 -6.57
N ASP A 91 -3.14 -12.50 -5.67
CA ASP A 91 -3.16 -12.12 -4.24
C ASP A 91 -3.17 -10.59 -4.06
N VAL A 92 -2.35 -9.86 -4.83
CA VAL A 92 -2.34 -8.39 -4.80
C VAL A 92 -3.74 -7.83 -5.04
N CYS A 93 -4.43 -8.25 -6.10
CA CYS A 93 -5.75 -7.72 -6.40
C CYS A 93 -6.81 -8.16 -5.37
N SER A 94 -6.73 -9.40 -4.88
CA SER A 94 -7.61 -9.89 -3.81
C SER A 94 -7.45 -9.08 -2.53
N ILE A 95 -6.21 -8.78 -2.14
CA ILE A 95 -5.89 -7.93 -0.99
C ILE A 95 -6.43 -6.50 -1.20
N LEU A 96 -6.31 -5.93 -2.40
CA LEU A 96 -6.86 -4.60 -2.68
C LEU A 96 -8.39 -4.55 -2.52
N ARG A 97 -9.11 -5.64 -2.83
CA ARG A 97 -10.57 -5.70 -2.72
C ARG A 97 -11.07 -5.99 -1.30
N ALA A 98 -10.33 -6.79 -0.53
CA ALA A 98 -10.84 -7.39 0.70
C ALA A 98 -9.87 -7.35 1.89
N SER A 99 -8.71 -6.71 1.78
CA SER A 99 -7.59 -6.79 2.72
C SER A 99 -6.90 -8.18 2.76
N ILE A 100 -5.88 -8.30 3.62
CA ILE A 100 -5.12 -9.53 3.82
C ILE A 100 -5.97 -10.51 4.64
N ASP A 101 -6.18 -11.71 4.11
CA ASP A 101 -6.90 -12.74 4.82
C ASP A 101 -5.98 -13.49 5.82
N PRO A 102 -6.21 -13.36 7.14
CA PRO A 102 -5.37 -14.03 8.13
C PRO A 102 -5.53 -15.56 8.13
N LEU A 103 -6.53 -16.11 7.44
CA LEU A 103 -6.79 -17.55 7.41
C LEU A 103 -6.00 -18.28 6.31
N ILE A 104 -5.28 -17.55 5.45
CA ILE A 104 -4.41 -18.15 4.45
C ILE A 104 -3.12 -18.62 5.13
N LEU A 105 -2.86 -19.93 5.08
CA LEU A 105 -1.65 -20.52 5.62
C LEU A 105 -0.44 -20.14 4.76
N ASP A 106 0.52 -19.44 5.34
CA ASP A 106 1.88 -19.36 4.81
C ASP A 106 2.69 -20.53 5.37
N PRO A 107 3.19 -21.50 4.56
CA PRO A 107 4.03 -22.59 5.04
C PRO A 107 5.33 -22.12 5.73
N LEU A 108 5.76 -20.88 5.47
CA LEU A 108 6.93 -20.28 6.11
C LEU A 108 6.58 -19.52 7.40
N SER A 109 5.31 -19.46 7.75
CA SER A 109 4.81 -18.77 8.94
C SER A 109 5.47 -19.27 10.21
N LYS A 110 5.87 -18.33 11.06
CA LYS A 110 6.38 -18.60 12.40
C LYS A 110 5.34 -18.37 13.48
N PHE A 111 4.18 -17.79 13.12
CA PHE A 111 3.13 -17.39 14.06
C PHE A 111 1.77 -18.03 13.73
N GLY A 112 1.76 -19.11 12.94
CA GLY A 112 0.54 -19.80 12.52
C GLY A 112 -0.27 -18.97 11.52
N LEU A 113 -1.60 -19.06 11.62
CA LEU A 113 -2.50 -18.31 10.74
C LEU A 113 -2.54 -16.84 11.17
N GLY A 114 -2.26 -15.95 10.23
CA GLY A 114 -2.34 -14.52 10.44
C GLY A 114 -1.93 -13.72 9.20
N ALA A 115 -2.24 -12.43 9.21
CA ALA A 115 -1.76 -11.50 8.21
C ALA A 115 -0.38 -10.97 8.64
N TYR A 116 0.64 -11.28 7.83
CA TYR A 116 2.04 -10.98 8.11
C TYR A 116 2.46 -9.68 7.47
N VAL A 117 3.00 -8.76 8.28
CA VAL A 117 3.45 -7.44 7.82
C VAL A 117 4.78 -7.08 8.50
N ALA A 118 5.62 -6.29 7.82
CA ALA A 118 6.91 -5.90 8.37
C ALA A 118 7.13 -4.39 8.27
N PRO A 119 7.73 -3.74 9.28
CA PRO A 119 8.09 -2.31 9.18
C PRO A 119 9.26 -2.09 8.21
N ASN A 120 10.05 -3.13 7.91
CA ASN A 120 11.19 -3.06 7.00
C ASN A 120 10.76 -3.40 5.57
N SER A 121 10.84 -2.42 4.67
CA SER A 121 10.45 -2.58 3.26
C SER A 121 11.23 -3.69 2.56
N SER A 122 12.55 -3.78 2.80
CA SER A 122 13.42 -4.78 2.18
C SER A 122 13.10 -6.23 2.59
N LYS A 123 12.48 -6.44 3.78
CA LYS A 123 12.04 -7.78 4.20
C LYS A 123 10.90 -8.24 3.30
N SER A 124 9.84 -7.44 3.20
CA SER A 124 8.65 -7.74 2.41
C SER A 124 8.90 -7.64 0.90
N ALA A 125 9.92 -6.88 0.48
CA ALA A 125 10.32 -6.73 -0.91
C ALA A 125 11.19 -7.89 -1.45
N ASN A 126 11.47 -8.93 -0.66
CA ASN A 126 12.36 -10.00 -1.10
C ASN A 126 11.74 -10.82 -2.27
N PRO A 127 12.35 -10.79 -3.47
CA PRO A 127 11.79 -11.43 -4.67
C PRO A 127 11.95 -12.95 -4.68
N THR A 128 12.76 -13.53 -3.79
CA THR A 128 12.88 -14.99 -3.67
C THR A 128 11.86 -15.58 -2.70
N ARG A 129 11.14 -14.74 -1.95
CA ARG A 129 10.22 -15.19 -0.89
C ARG A 129 8.81 -14.63 -1.05
N TYR A 130 8.67 -13.31 -1.04
CA TYR A 130 7.37 -12.67 -0.82
C TYR A 130 6.84 -11.94 -2.06
N LEU A 131 7.71 -11.47 -2.94
CA LEU A 131 7.28 -10.85 -4.20
C LEU A 131 7.38 -11.83 -5.37
N LYS A 132 6.26 -12.09 -6.03
CA LYS A 132 6.19 -13.01 -7.18
C LYS A 132 5.24 -12.49 -8.25
N ASN A 133 5.55 -12.78 -9.51
CA ASN A 133 4.54 -12.78 -10.57
C ASN A 133 4.11 -14.23 -10.81
N ALA A 134 2.80 -14.50 -10.86
CA ALA A 134 2.29 -15.84 -11.20
C ALA A 134 2.72 -16.26 -12.61
N ASN A 135 2.88 -15.28 -13.52
CA ASN A 135 3.50 -15.46 -14.82
C ASN A 135 4.63 -14.43 -15.02
N PRO A 136 5.91 -14.80 -14.78
CA PRO A 136 7.05 -13.89 -14.90
C PRO A 136 7.27 -13.32 -16.30
N THR A 137 6.73 -13.96 -17.36
CA THR A 137 6.88 -13.48 -18.73
C THR A 137 5.99 -12.27 -19.06
N GLN A 138 4.95 -12.04 -18.25
CA GLN A 138 4.00 -10.94 -18.47
C GLN A 138 4.50 -9.58 -17.99
N SER A 139 5.41 -9.56 -17.01
CA SER A 139 5.99 -8.31 -16.51
C SER A 139 7.31 -8.53 -15.78
N PRO A 140 8.31 -7.67 -15.99
CA PRO A 140 9.54 -7.63 -15.20
C PRO A 140 9.35 -6.96 -13.83
N ASN A 141 8.25 -6.24 -13.63
CA ASN A 141 7.95 -5.53 -12.38
C ASN A 141 7.30 -6.45 -11.34
N LEU A 142 7.60 -6.21 -10.07
CA LEU A 142 6.96 -6.81 -8.91
C LEU A 142 6.19 -5.74 -8.13
N VAL A 143 5.21 -6.16 -7.33
CA VAL A 143 4.36 -5.24 -6.56
C VAL A 143 4.50 -5.49 -5.07
N LEU A 144 4.87 -4.43 -4.35
CA LEU A 144 4.87 -4.38 -2.89
C LEU A 144 3.68 -3.53 -2.41
N LEU A 145 3.03 -3.98 -1.34
CA LEU A 145 1.98 -3.21 -0.68
C LEU A 145 2.54 -2.54 0.56
N ARG A 146 2.15 -1.29 0.77
CA ARG A 146 2.22 -0.65 2.09
C ARG A 146 0.82 -0.59 2.66
N CYS A 147 0.67 -0.96 3.91
CA CYS A 147 -0.60 -1.03 4.62
C CYS A 147 -0.55 -0.16 5.89
N ALA A 148 -1.68 0.47 6.22
CA ALA A 148 -1.97 0.89 7.58
C ALA A 148 -2.43 -0.33 8.38
N VAL A 149 -1.92 -0.50 9.60
CA VAL A 149 -2.10 -1.71 10.41
C VAL A 149 -2.43 -1.31 11.84
N ALA A 150 -3.60 -1.68 12.33
CA ALA A 150 -4.03 -1.45 13.70
C ALA A 150 -3.59 -2.62 14.58
N LEU A 151 -2.51 -2.42 15.34
CA LEU A 151 -1.88 -3.49 16.12
C LEU A 151 -2.52 -3.71 17.49
N GLY A 152 -3.27 -2.72 18.00
CA GLY A 152 -3.87 -2.82 19.32
C GLY A 152 -2.87 -3.12 20.44
N ASN A 153 -3.32 -3.89 21.44
CA ASN A 153 -2.42 -4.42 22.45
C ASN A 153 -1.55 -5.52 21.84
N THR A 154 -0.24 -5.29 21.79
CA THR A 154 0.70 -6.15 21.06
C THR A 154 1.42 -7.12 21.99
N TYR A 155 1.33 -8.42 21.68
CA TYR A 155 2.11 -9.45 22.35
C TYR A 155 3.52 -9.51 21.76
N TYR A 156 4.55 -9.27 22.57
CA TYR A 156 5.94 -9.34 22.12
C TYR A 156 6.54 -10.70 22.43
N THR A 157 7.08 -11.35 21.40
CA THR A 157 7.65 -12.69 21.54
C THR A 157 9.00 -12.83 20.82
N LYS A 158 9.79 -13.79 21.30
CA LYS A 158 11.04 -14.25 20.71
C LYS A 158 10.90 -15.64 20.07
N LYS A 159 9.81 -16.34 20.35
CA LYS A 159 9.55 -17.73 19.92
C LYS A 159 8.50 -17.75 18.81
N ALA A 160 8.53 -18.81 18.00
CA ALA A 160 7.42 -19.13 17.12
C ALA A 160 6.15 -19.41 17.95
N MET A 161 4.98 -19.11 17.38
CA MET A 161 3.68 -19.40 17.98
C MET A 161 2.77 -19.99 16.92
N LEU A 162 2.58 -21.30 16.84
CA LEU A 162 1.68 -21.88 15.82
C LEU A 162 0.21 -21.73 16.26
N VAL A 163 -0.30 -20.51 16.23
CA VAL A 163 -1.62 -20.13 16.75
C VAL A 163 -2.51 -19.54 15.66
N THR A 164 -3.82 -19.48 15.92
CA THR A 164 -4.82 -18.84 15.03
C THR A 164 -5.41 -17.56 15.63
N LYS A 165 -5.02 -17.23 16.87
CA LYS A 165 -5.39 -16.01 17.58
C LYS A 165 -4.23 -15.57 18.49
N PRO A 166 -4.13 -14.30 18.86
CA PRO A 166 -3.12 -13.86 19.82
C PRO A 166 -3.45 -14.41 21.23
N PRO A 167 -2.51 -14.36 22.19
CA PRO A 167 -2.82 -14.64 23.59
C PRO A 167 -3.95 -13.75 24.11
N ASP A 168 -4.68 -14.23 25.12
CA ASP A 168 -5.82 -13.49 25.65
C ASP A 168 -5.38 -12.12 26.19
N GLY A 169 -6.18 -11.10 25.86
CA GLY A 169 -5.88 -9.69 26.15
C GLY A 169 -5.04 -8.96 25.10
N TYR A 170 -4.61 -9.62 24.03
CA TYR A 170 -3.85 -9.02 22.94
C TYR A 170 -4.62 -9.04 21.61
N ASP A 171 -4.24 -8.14 20.69
CA ASP A 171 -4.84 -8.02 19.34
C ASP A 171 -3.87 -8.47 18.23
N SER A 172 -2.57 -8.43 18.51
CA SER A 172 -1.50 -8.77 17.56
C SER A 172 -0.29 -9.40 18.26
N ALA A 173 0.62 -9.97 17.47
CA ALA A 173 1.92 -10.45 17.94
C ALA A 173 3.06 -9.83 17.14
N ILE A 174 4.17 -9.49 17.80
CA ILE A 174 5.38 -8.95 17.17
C ILE A 174 6.62 -9.73 17.60
N THR A 175 7.49 -9.98 16.63
CA THR A 175 8.89 -10.39 16.88
C THR A 175 9.78 -9.18 17.13
N LYS A 176 10.44 -9.14 18.29
CA LYS A 176 11.38 -8.04 18.60
C LYS A 176 12.58 -8.03 17.63
N LEU A 177 13.00 -6.83 17.22
CA LEU A 177 14.26 -6.62 16.49
C LEU A 177 15.43 -7.23 17.30
N ASN A 178 16.26 -8.06 16.66
CA ASN A 178 17.43 -8.76 17.23
C ASN A 178 17.17 -9.82 18.33
N GLY A 179 16.01 -10.47 18.41
CA GLY A 179 15.68 -11.22 19.63
C GLY A 179 15.18 -12.65 19.53
N GLY A 180 14.99 -13.26 18.35
CA GLY A 180 14.30 -14.55 18.30
C GLY A 180 14.49 -15.33 17.00
N ILE A 181 13.44 -16.04 16.59
CA ILE A 181 13.46 -16.94 15.43
C ILE A 181 13.54 -16.24 14.06
N VAL A 182 13.41 -14.90 13.99
CA VAL A 182 13.47 -14.14 12.73
C VAL A 182 14.53 -13.05 12.77
N LYS A 183 15.18 -12.81 11.63
CA LYS A 183 16.26 -11.82 11.45
C LYS A 183 15.77 -10.37 11.53
N TYR A 184 14.53 -10.11 11.11
CA TYR A 184 13.90 -8.79 11.12
C TYR A 184 12.51 -8.89 11.72
N SER A 185 12.12 -7.87 12.48
CA SER A 185 10.80 -7.79 13.11
C SER A 185 9.68 -7.95 12.09
N GLU A 186 8.64 -8.62 12.53
CA GLU A 186 7.41 -8.90 11.82
C GLU A 186 6.27 -8.80 12.81
N SER A 187 5.16 -8.27 12.33
CA SER A 187 3.91 -8.23 13.07
C SER A 187 2.91 -9.14 12.40
N VAL A 188 2.09 -9.76 13.23
CA VAL A 188 1.05 -10.68 12.82
C VAL A 188 -0.24 -10.23 13.45
N VAL A 189 -1.24 -10.00 12.60
CA VAL A 189 -2.60 -9.65 13.04
C VAL A 189 -3.55 -10.77 12.62
N PHE A 190 -4.52 -11.04 13.48
CA PHE A 190 -5.38 -12.23 13.36
C PHE A 190 -6.79 -11.90 12.86
N LYS A 191 -7.03 -10.62 12.52
CA LYS A 191 -8.30 -10.12 12.00
C LYS A 191 -8.06 -9.39 10.69
N ARG A 192 -8.89 -9.69 9.69
CA ARG A 192 -8.85 -9.05 8.37
C ARG A 192 -8.99 -7.54 8.45
N ASP A 193 -9.84 -7.08 9.36
CA ASP A 193 -10.12 -5.66 9.60
C ASP A 193 -8.94 -4.90 10.23
N ALA A 194 -7.88 -5.58 10.66
CA ALA A 194 -6.69 -4.95 11.25
C ALA A 194 -5.73 -4.37 10.21
N VAL A 195 -5.92 -4.66 8.92
CA VAL A 195 -5.04 -4.21 7.84
C VAL A 195 -5.84 -3.44 6.80
N LEU A 196 -5.27 -2.34 6.33
CA LEU A 196 -5.75 -1.59 5.17
C LEU A 196 -4.59 -1.30 4.24
N PRO A 197 -4.52 -1.91 3.04
CA PRO A 197 -3.54 -1.52 2.02
C PRO A 197 -3.72 -0.05 1.65
N VAL A 198 -2.69 0.79 1.64
CA VAL A 198 -2.80 2.23 1.32
C VAL A 198 -2.01 2.65 0.08
N GLU A 199 -0.91 1.97 -0.21
CA GLU A 199 -0.06 2.25 -1.37
C GLU A 199 0.31 0.95 -2.10
N VAL A 200 0.39 1.05 -3.43
CA VAL A 200 1.01 0.05 -4.31
C VAL A 200 2.33 0.62 -4.80
N ILE A 201 3.43 -0.07 -4.50
CA ILE A 201 4.78 0.30 -4.90
C ILE A 201 5.25 -0.71 -5.93
N VAL A 202 5.50 -0.24 -7.14
CA VAL A 202 5.96 -1.08 -8.26
C VAL A 202 7.47 -1.05 -8.30
N LEU A 203 8.09 -2.22 -8.24
CA LEU A 203 9.53 -2.40 -8.09
C LEU A 203 10.10 -3.13 -9.30
N ARG A 204 11.30 -2.77 -9.71
CA ARG A 204 12.08 -3.50 -10.72
C ARG A 204 13.45 -3.86 -10.19
N PHE A 205 13.78 -5.15 -10.18
CA PHE A 205 15.08 -5.60 -9.71
C PHE A 205 16.11 -5.59 -10.85
N PRO A 206 17.39 -5.30 -10.55
CA PRO A 206 18.46 -5.48 -11.52
C PRO A 206 18.47 -6.91 -12.06
N GLY A 207 18.67 -7.05 -13.38
CA GLY A 207 18.74 -8.36 -14.04
C GLY A 207 17.38 -9.00 -14.39
N SER A 208 16.24 -8.35 -14.11
CA SER A 208 14.95 -8.81 -14.62
C SER A 208 14.92 -8.79 -16.17
N PRO A 209 14.57 -9.90 -16.86
CA PRO A 209 14.54 -9.95 -18.32
C PRO A 209 13.55 -8.92 -18.92
N GLY A 210 13.94 -8.16 -19.95
CA GLY A 210 12.98 -7.37 -20.75
C GLY A 210 13.17 -5.83 -20.95
N ILE A 211 14.40 -5.27 -20.99
CA ILE A 211 14.73 -3.91 -21.54
C ILE A 211 14.28 -2.68 -20.68
N PRO A 212 14.83 -1.46 -20.92
CA PRO A 212 16.05 -0.87 -20.35
C PRO A 212 15.82 -0.13 -19.01
N ALA A 213 16.92 0.38 -18.43
CA ALA A 213 17.06 0.95 -17.08
C ALA A 213 16.18 2.19 -16.72
N ASN A 214 15.23 2.62 -17.57
CA ASN A 214 14.43 3.81 -17.29
C ASN A 214 12.95 3.65 -17.67
N PRO A 215 12.06 3.33 -16.71
CA PRO A 215 10.61 3.24 -16.95
C PRO A 215 9.97 4.58 -17.32
N TYR A 216 10.65 5.71 -17.10
CA TYR A 216 10.14 7.05 -17.42
C TYR A 216 10.38 7.47 -18.87
N SER A 217 11.17 6.72 -19.63
CA SER A 217 11.50 7.06 -21.03
C SER A 217 10.26 7.24 -21.93
N ASN A 218 9.19 6.47 -21.68
CA ASN A 218 7.94 6.57 -22.44
C ASN A 218 7.04 7.73 -21.99
N PHE A 219 7.06 8.09 -20.70
CA PHE A 219 6.37 9.27 -20.17
C PHE A 219 7.02 10.56 -20.69
N THR A 220 8.35 10.64 -20.65
CA THR A 220 9.11 11.79 -21.16
C THR A 220 9.02 11.92 -22.69
N LYS A 221 8.98 10.80 -23.44
CA LYS A 221 8.72 10.82 -24.89
C LYS A 221 7.31 11.33 -25.22
N ARG A 222 6.28 10.94 -24.47
CA ARG A 222 4.91 11.42 -24.69
C ARG A 222 4.71 12.88 -24.30
N LEU A 223 5.33 13.36 -23.22
CA LEU A 223 5.30 14.79 -22.88
C LEU A 223 5.95 15.66 -23.97
N LYS A 224 7.10 15.23 -24.51
CA LYS A 224 7.76 15.92 -25.64
C LYS A 224 6.90 15.95 -26.91
N ASN A 225 6.10 14.91 -27.15
CA ASN A 225 5.22 14.82 -28.32
C ASN A 225 3.91 15.60 -28.15
N ILE A 226 3.48 15.89 -26.91
CA ILE A 226 2.32 16.74 -26.61
C ILE A 226 2.73 18.22 -26.57
N SER A 227 3.95 18.53 -26.17
CA SER A 227 4.35 19.91 -25.88
C SER A 227 4.84 20.72 -27.08
N GLY A 228 5.22 20.11 -28.23
CA GLY A 228 5.44 20.80 -29.51
C GLY A 228 6.20 22.14 -29.51
N GLY A 229 6.99 22.43 -28.47
CA GLY A 229 7.44 23.77 -28.15
C GLY A 229 8.26 23.77 -26.86
N GLU A 230 9.35 24.50 -26.89
CA GLU A 230 10.40 24.57 -25.87
C GLU A 230 9.84 24.95 -24.49
N PHE A 231 10.07 24.10 -23.49
CA PHE A 231 9.90 24.49 -22.10
C PHE A 231 11.20 25.16 -21.64
N GLN A 232 11.27 26.49 -21.76
CA GLN A 232 12.32 27.25 -21.09
C GLN A 232 12.11 27.18 -19.57
N THR A 233 13.16 26.78 -18.86
CA THR A 233 13.19 26.68 -17.41
C THR A 233 13.18 28.08 -16.77
N GLY A 234 11.98 28.61 -16.50
CA GLY A 234 11.79 29.80 -15.68
C GLY A 234 11.23 29.41 -14.31
N ILE A 235 12.08 28.95 -13.40
CA ILE A 235 11.69 28.75 -11.99
C ILE A 235 11.74 30.11 -11.30
N ASN A 236 10.56 30.62 -10.91
CA ASN A 236 10.46 31.55 -9.80
C ASN A 236 9.33 31.04 -8.90
N VAL A 237 9.68 30.60 -7.69
CA VAL A 237 8.77 29.93 -6.75
C VAL A 237 8.29 30.94 -5.71
N PRO A 238 6.97 31.05 -5.47
CA PRO A 238 6.48 31.39 -4.14
C PRO A 238 5.76 30.19 -3.53
N ASN A 239 6.29 29.74 -2.39
CA ASN A 239 5.61 28.92 -1.38
C ASN A 239 4.30 29.62 -0.96
N PRO A 240 3.18 28.89 -0.80
CA PRO A 240 2.63 28.85 0.55
C PRO A 240 1.92 27.54 0.93
N TYR A 241 2.17 27.12 2.17
CA TYR A 241 1.22 26.39 2.99
C TYR A 241 -0.18 27.02 2.91
N VAL A 242 -1.20 26.27 2.48
CA VAL A 242 -2.61 26.59 2.74
C VAL A 242 -3.38 25.33 3.13
N THR A 243 -3.68 25.30 4.42
CA THR A 243 -4.79 24.67 5.15
C THR A 243 -5.87 23.98 4.33
N LEU A 244 -6.03 22.67 4.52
CA LEU A 244 -7.19 21.89 4.10
C LEU A 244 -8.43 22.35 4.88
N THR A 245 -9.31 23.12 4.23
CA THR A 245 -10.64 23.46 4.77
C THR A 245 -11.67 22.47 4.22
N LYS A 246 -12.48 21.94 5.13
CA LYS A 246 -13.59 20.99 4.93
C LYS A 246 -14.46 21.33 3.70
N VAL A 247 -14.58 20.39 2.77
CA VAL A 247 -15.67 20.38 1.78
C VAL A 247 -16.89 19.72 2.43
N LYS A 248 -17.91 20.52 2.73
CA LYS A 248 -19.22 20.07 3.22
C LYS A 248 -20.09 19.75 2.00
N LEU A 249 -20.34 18.47 1.76
CA LEU A 249 -21.37 18.00 0.83
C LEU A 249 -22.69 17.90 1.60
N CYS A 250 -23.72 18.64 1.18
CA CYS A 250 -25.11 18.22 1.38
C CYS A 250 -26.04 18.98 0.43
N GLY A 251 -26.85 18.22 -0.32
CA GLY A 251 -28.00 18.73 -1.04
C GLY A 251 -29.29 18.42 -0.29
N GLN A 252 -30.24 19.36 -0.42
CA GLN A 252 -31.71 19.28 -0.33
C GLN A 252 -32.38 18.76 0.96
N MET A 253 -33.24 19.60 1.57
CA MET A 253 -34.71 19.54 1.43
C MET A 253 -35.38 20.72 2.17
N GLU A 254 -36.21 21.43 1.41
CA GLU A 254 -37.56 21.96 1.69
C GLU A 254 -38.02 22.57 3.04
N THR A 255 -38.74 23.68 2.86
CA THR A 255 -39.97 24.16 3.54
C THR A 255 -39.95 25.23 4.64
N HIS A 256 -40.59 26.36 4.26
CA HIS A 256 -41.56 27.22 4.97
C HIS A 256 -41.15 28.37 5.93
N HIS A 257 -41.94 29.45 5.75
CA HIS A 257 -42.16 30.70 6.51
C HIS A 257 -41.20 31.87 6.20
N SER A 258 -41.67 33.07 5.81
CA SER A 258 -42.51 33.98 6.62
C SER A 258 -43.11 35.07 5.70
N LEU A 259 -44.42 35.36 5.69
CA LEU A 259 -45.13 36.39 6.49
C LEU A 259 -44.36 37.71 6.68
N PHE A 260 -44.77 38.72 5.90
CA PHE A 260 -44.51 40.14 6.11
C PHE A 260 -45.64 40.74 6.95
N VAL A 261 -45.33 41.35 8.10
CA VAL A 261 -46.03 42.52 8.64
C VAL A 261 -45.03 43.33 9.46
N SER A 262 -44.82 44.59 9.07
CA SER A 262 -44.36 45.65 9.96
C SER A 262 -45.29 46.84 9.78
N VAL A 263 -45.57 47.47 10.91
CA VAL A 263 -46.48 48.60 11.19
C VAL A 263 -46.26 49.79 10.27
#